data_AF-A0A9Q0D6P8-F1
#
_entry.id   AF-A0A9Q0D6P8-F1
#
_cell.length_a   1.000
_cell.length_b   1.000
_cell.length_c   1.000
_cell.angle_alpha   90.00
_cell.angle_beta   90.00
_cell.angle_gamma   90.00
#
_symmetry.space_group_name_H-M   'P 1'
#
loop_
_entity.id
_entity.type
_entity.pdbx_description
1 polymer ?
#
loop_
_entity_poly.entity_id
_entity_poly.type
_entity_poly.pdbx_seq_one_letter_code
_entity_poly.pdbx_strand_id
1 'polypeptide(L)'
;MAVYEIAVTTGDRLYSGTCDYIYVTLIGAEGQSERTLLDNDIRRGSSGCYSVEAPKPLGELLLLRVEKDPFFVLPEDEWFCTKIVVTTPNGEALLFPCHRWVSRGGDLELRGGPDYVAAHWQDDDFYGFQFLNGVNPNMIQLCSQLPPNFQVTDAMVKPFLQEGTSLEKEMKNGNIFFCDYKTLDGIQTRVYDGEQLVVATGFCLLYMNPENKLKPIAIQLLQQPAKENNIFLPSDSETDWLLAKMFIKNADSIHHQSINHLLNTHFVVHGCALATLRNLPLIHPLYKLLIPHFRQTLHINTLAQTRNMAARGLMSVPNFHYRDDGLELWGHIQSFAKAMVDRYYPSNDDLIRDSELQNWIKEIFTNTFLGNVHTGSFWCLWTGLVAIL
;
A
#
# COMPACT_ATOMS: atom_id res chain seq x y z
N MET A 1 36.16 -4.82 11.90
CA MET A 1 35.54 -3.86 10.97
C MET A 1 35.16 -4.57 9.70
N ALA A 2 33.92 -4.40 9.27
CA ALA A 2 33.38 -4.81 7.99
C ALA A 2 32.89 -3.54 7.28
N VAL A 3 33.20 -3.37 6.00
CA VAL A 3 32.82 -2.19 5.21
C VAL A 3 31.73 -2.59 4.22
N TYR A 4 30.65 -1.82 4.19
CA TYR A 4 29.52 -1.99 3.27
C TYR A 4 29.44 -0.77 2.37
N GLU A 5 29.42 -0.97 1.06
CA GLU A 5 29.30 0.11 0.08
C GLU A 5 27.83 0.36 -0.25
N ILE A 6 27.33 1.56 0.02
CA ILE A 6 25.94 1.96 -0.16
C ILE A 6 25.83 2.91 -1.36
N ALA A 7 25.13 2.47 -2.40
CA ALA A 7 24.76 3.31 -3.53
C ALA A 7 23.30 3.76 -3.40
N VAL A 8 23.09 5.07 -3.21
CA VAL A 8 21.76 5.69 -3.05
C VAL A 8 21.35 6.37 -4.36
N THR A 9 20.11 6.18 -4.82
CA THR A 9 19.57 6.84 -6.02
C THR A 9 18.38 7.74 -5.67
N THR A 10 18.50 9.03 -6.01
CA THR A 10 17.45 10.04 -5.80
C THR A 10 16.60 10.20 -7.05
N GLY A 11 15.28 10.38 -6.91
CA GLY A 11 14.39 10.58 -8.06
C GLY A 11 14.64 11.89 -8.80
N ASP A 12 14.18 11.98 -10.04
CA ASP A 12 14.37 13.11 -10.95
C ASP A 12 13.25 14.17 -10.91
N ARG A 13 12.24 13.96 -10.05
CA ARG A 13 11.07 14.84 -9.89
C ARG A 13 11.46 16.24 -9.38
N LEU A 14 10.53 17.19 -9.50
CA LEU A 14 10.69 18.49 -8.83
C LEU A 14 10.70 18.29 -7.31
N TYR A 15 11.55 19.03 -6.60
CA TYR A 15 11.77 18.93 -5.14
C TYR A 15 12.34 17.61 -4.60
N SER A 16 12.68 16.62 -5.43
CA SER A 16 13.16 15.31 -4.94
C SER A 16 14.50 15.28 -4.21
N GLY A 17 15.25 16.39 -4.19
CA GLY A 17 16.54 16.50 -3.51
C GLY A 17 16.43 17.23 -2.16
N THR A 18 17.44 17.07 -1.30
CA THR A 18 17.45 17.55 0.08
C THR A 18 18.79 18.19 0.46
N CYS A 19 18.74 19.20 1.31
CA CYS A 19 19.90 19.79 2.01
C CYS A 19 19.98 19.36 3.50
N ASP A 20 19.03 18.55 3.97
CA ASP A 20 19.07 17.90 5.28
C ASP A 20 20.05 16.71 5.33
N TYR A 21 20.45 16.35 6.55
CA TYR A 21 21.39 15.25 6.79
C TYR A 21 20.70 13.90 6.67
N ILE A 22 21.17 13.06 5.73
CA ILE A 22 20.70 11.68 5.58
C ILE A 22 21.63 10.72 6.30
N TYR A 23 21.08 9.95 7.24
CA TYR A 23 21.76 8.90 7.96
C TYR A 23 21.25 7.52 7.54
N VAL A 24 22.12 6.52 7.64
CA VAL A 24 21.75 5.11 7.48
C VAL A 24 22.30 4.25 8.60
N THR A 25 21.49 3.27 9.02
CA THR A 25 21.90 2.14 9.86
C THR A 25 21.56 0.83 9.14
N LEU A 26 22.58 -0.01 8.94
CA LEU A 26 22.42 -1.36 8.40
C LEU A 26 22.09 -2.31 9.55
N ILE A 27 21.03 -3.12 9.41
CA ILE A 27 20.57 -4.05 10.44
C ILE A 27 20.54 -5.45 9.83
N GLY A 28 21.32 -6.37 10.42
CA GLY A 28 21.45 -7.76 9.99
C GLY A 28 21.26 -8.75 11.13
N ALA A 29 21.29 -10.05 10.79
CA ALA A 29 21.02 -11.14 11.70
C ALA A 29 22.00 -11.23 12.90
N GLU A 30 23.23 -10.73 12.77
CA GLU A 30 24.27 -10.76 13.82
C GLU A 30 24.50 -9.41 14.51
N GLY A 31 23.78 -8.35 14.11
CA GLY A 31 23.86 -7.03 14.74
C GLY A 31 23.52 -5.87 13.79
N GLN A 32 23.88 -4.65 14.19
CA GLN A 32 23.67 -3.43 13.41
C GLN A 32 24.95 -2.60 13.27
N SER A 33 25.03 -1.75 12.24
CA SER A 33 26.06 -0.72 12.12
C SER A 33 25.83 0.43 13.11
N GLU A 34 26.79 1.33 13.23
CA GLU A 34 26.54 2.66 13.79
C GLU A 34 25.67 3.49 12.84
N ARG A 35 24.98 4.50 13.39
CA ARG A 35 24.24 5.51 12.62
C ARG A 35 25.22 6.37 11.83
N THR A 36 25.30 6.15 10.53
CA THR A 36 26.35 6.73 9.68
C THR A 36 25.75 7.82 8.79
N LEU A 37 26.34 9.03 8.83
CA LEU A 37 25.98 10.12 7.91
C LEU A 37 26.41 9.76 6.49
N LEU A 38 25.50 9.85 5.53
CA LEU A 38 25.82 9.70 4.11
C LEU A 38 26.14 11.06 3.47
N ASP A 39 25.20 12.01 3.53
CA ASP A 39 25.27 13.25 2.75
C ASP A 39 24.37 14.35 3.34
N ASN A 40 24.55 15.58 2.86
CA ASN A 40 23.70 16.74 3.10
C ASN A 40 23.59 17.72 1.90
N ASP A 41 24.03 17.36 0.68
CA ASP A 41 23.71 18.07 -0.59
C ASP A 41 23.18 17.08 -1.64
N ILE A 42 22.09 16.36 -1.32
CA ILE A 42 21.55 15.35 -2.23
C ILE A 42 20.70 16.00 -3.31
N ARG A 43 21.27 16.11 -4.51
CA ARG A 43 20.60 16.71 -5.68
C ARG A 43 19.55 15.78 -6.30
N ARG A 44 18.50 16.37 -6.88
CA ARG A 44 17.53 15.63 -7.69
C ARG A 44 18.21 14.84 -8.82
N GLY A 45 17.74 13.61 -9.06
CA GLY A 45 18.24 12.72 -10.11
C GLY A 45 19.68 12.25 -9.91
N SER A 46 20.29 12.47 -8.73
CA SER A 46 21.64 12.05 -8.44
C SER A 46 21.72 10.56 -8.08
N SER A 47 22.94 10.03 -8.08
CA SER A 47 23.27 8.84 -7.31
C SER A 47 24.58 9.07 -6.56
N GLY A 48 24.58 8.78 -5.27
CA GLY A 48 25.76 8.87 -4.40
C GLY A 48 26.25 7.48 -4.01
N CYS A 49 27.54 7.34 -3.73
CA CYS A 49 28.15 6.12 -3.20
C CYS A 49 28.88 6.48 -1.90
N TYR A 50 28.64 5.69 -0.86
CA TYR A 50 29.06 5.96 0.51
C TYR A 50 29.51 4.66 1.18
N SER A 51 30.47 4.72 2.11
CA SER A 51 30.91 3.55 2.88
C SER A 51 30.33 3.58 4.29
N VAL A 52 29.74 2.47 4.74
CA VAL A 52 29.28 2.28 6.13
C VAL A 52 30.14 1.22 6.80
N GLU A 53 30.73 1.58 7.94
CA GLU A 53 31.55 0.68 8.74
C GLU A 53 30.73 0.04 9.86
N ALA A 54 30.89 -1.27 10.03
CA ALA A 54 30.40 -2.03 11.17
C ALA A 54 31.57 -2.61 11.97
N PRO A 55 31.51 -2.68 13.31
CA PRO A 55 32.60 -3.22 14.12
C PRO A 55 32.90 -4.69 13.79
N LYS A 56 31.85 -5.47 13.45
CA LYS A 56 31.88 -6.86 13.00
C LYS A 56 31.02 -7.02 11.73
N PRO A 57 31.14 -8.12 10.97
CA PRO A 57 30.13 -8.50 10.00
C PRO A 57 28.74 -8.54 10.64
N LEU A 58 27.69 -8.20 9.87
CA LEU A 58 26.32 -8.05 10.37
C LEU A 58 25.47 -9.31 10.13
N GLY A 59 26.07 -10.38 9.59
CA GLY A 59 25.35 -11.53 9.05
C GLY A 59 24.58 -11.17 7.78
N GLU A 60 23.48 -11.89 7.54
CA GLU A 60 22.48 -11.55 6.52
C GLU A 60 21.84 -10.20 6.82
N LEU A 61 21.78 -9.28 5.84
CA LEU A 61 21.16 -7.96 6.03
C LEU A 61 19.63 -8.06 5.95
N LEU A 62 18.97 -7.74 7.07
CA LEU A 62 17.54 -7.89 7.26
C LEU A 62 16.76 -6.63 6.89
N LEU A 63 17.30 -5.45 7.20
CA LEU A 63 16.72 -4.17 6.81
C LEU A 63 17.76 -3.05 6.85
N LEU A 64 17.43 -1.97 6.15
CA LEU A 64 18.21 -0.74 6.12
C LEU A 64 17.32 0.37 6.66
N ARG A 65 17.70 0.97 7.79
CA ARG A 65 17.05 2.17 8.31
C ARG A 65 17.67 3.40 7.68
N VAL A 66 16.84 4.30 7.19
CA VAL A 66 17.19 5.63 6.69
C VAL A 66 16.53 6.67 7.59
N GLU A 67 17.28 7.69 7.99
CA GLU A 67 16.79 8.78 8.85
C GLU A 67 17.16 10.12 8.20
N LYS A 68 16.32 11.15 8.40
CA LYS A 68 16.57 12.53 7.91
C LYS A 68 16.50 13.54 9.05
N ASP A 69 17.63 14.19 9.35
CA ASP A 69 17.74 15.22 10.38
C ASP A 69 17.81 16.63 9.77
N PRO A 70 17.14 17.64 10.39
CA PRO A 70 17.10 19.00 9.87
C PRO A 70 18.48 19.67 9.77
N PHE A 71 18.76 20.29 8.63
CA PHE A 71 19.78 21.32 8.53
C PHE A 71 19.27 22.61 9.19
N PHE A 72 19.89 22.95 10.33
CA PHE A 72 19.47 23.88 11.41
C PHE A 72 18.71 25.18 11.07
N VAL A 73 18.77 25.70 9.83
CA VAL A 73 18.21 27.01 9.44
C VAL A 73 17.27 26.93 8.23
N LEU A 74 17.11 25.76 7.59
CA LEU A 74 16.26 25.63 6.41
C LEU A 74 14.83 25.19 6.75
N PRO A 75 13.81 25.71 6.03
CA PRO A 75 12.49 25.08 5.98
C PRO A 75 12.61 23.59 5.68
N GLU A 76 11.62 22.81 6.07
CA GLU A 76 11.59 21.39 5.72
C GLU A 76 11.51 21.23 4.20
N ASP A 77 12.49 20.50 3.67
CA ASP A 77 12.39 19.83 2.38
C ASP A 77 12.02 18.36 2.58
N GLU A 78 11.71 17.66 1.50
CA GLU A 78 11.49 16.22 1.51
C GLU A 78 12.39 15.57 0.47
N TRP A 79 12.81 14.34 0.73
CA TRP A 79 13.76 13.65 -0.13
C TRP A 79 13.13 12.44 -0.81
N PHE A 80 13.02 12.44 -2.13
CA PHE A 80 12.48 11.28 -2.84
C PHE A 80 13.58 10.25 -3.16
N CYS A 81 13.77 9.30 -2.26
CA CYS A 81 14.67 8.17 -2.47
C CYS A 81 13.99 7.12 -3.37
N THR A 82 14.65 6.70 -4.45
CA THR A 82 14.12 5.66 -5.35
C THR A 82 14.54 4.27 -4.93
N LYS A 83 15.83 4.08 -4.63
CA LYS A 83 16.41 2.81 -4.20
C LYS A 83 17.73 3.06 -3.48
N ILE A 84 18.11 2.08 -2.67
CA ILE A 84 19.44 1.96 -2.09
C ILE A 84 19.97 0.58 -2.47
N VAL A 85 21.24 0.46 -2.82
CA VAL A 85 21.92 -0.82 -3.05
C VAL A 85 23.06 -0.93 -2.04
N VAL A 86 23.07 -2.00 -1.25
CA VAL A 86 24.15 -2.27 -0.30
C VAL A 86 25.00 -3.41 -0.85
N THR A 87 26.28 -3.14 -1.09
CA THR A 87 27.26 -4.18 -1.40
C THR A 87 27.91 -4.64 -0.11
N THR A 88 27.76 -5.93 0.22
CA THR A 88 28.36 -6.52 1.42
C THR A 88 29.89 -6.65 1.28
N PRO A 89 30.63 -6.86 2.39
CA PRO A 89 32.07 -7.16 2.33
C PRO A 89 32.45 -8.34 1.43
N ASN A 90 31.49 -9.24 1.15
CA ASN A 90 31.67 -10.41 0.30
C ASN A 90 31.42 -10.12 -1.19
N GLY A 91 31.05 -8.88 -1.56
CA GLY A 91 30.77 -8.46 -2.93
C GLY A 91 29.33 -8.71 -3.41
N GLU A 92 28.43 -9.13 -2.53
CA GLU A 92 27.00 -9.33 -2.84
C GLU A 92 26.26 -8.00 -2.81
N ALA A 93 25.54 -7.65 -3.89
CA ALA A 93 24.81 -6.39 -4.03
C ALA A 93 23.30 -6.58 -3.77
N LEU A 94 22.85 -6.16 -2.58
CA LEU A 94 21.46 -6.27 -2.14
C LEU A 94 20.69 -4.99 -2.47
N LEU A 95 19.60 -5.13 -3.24
CA LEU A 95 18.72 -4.02 -3.61
C LEU A 95 17.63 -3.79 -2.56
N PHE A 96 17.55 -2.57 -2.06
CA PHE A 96 16.49 -2.05 -1.19
C PHE A 96 15.66 -1.02 -1.97
N PRO A 97 14.53 -1.41 -2.59
CA PRO A 97 13.65 -0.47 -3.29
C PRO A 97 12.97 0.46 -2.28
N CYS A 98 12.90 1.76 -2.58
CA CYS A 98 12.32 2.76 -1.69
C CYS A 98 11.10 3.45 -2.33
N HIS A 99 11.32 4.18 -3.43
CA HIS A 99 10.33 4.93 -4.19
C HIS A 99 9.40 5.83 -3.34
N ARG A 100 9.93 6.45 -2.28
CA ARG A 100 9.17 7.24 -1.29
C ARG A 100 9.86 8.58 -0.95
N TRP A 101 9.05 9.55 -0.52
CA TRP A 101 9.48 10.80 0.12
C TRP A 101 9.86 10.58 1.60
N VAL A 102 11.05 11.03 1.99
CA VAL A 102 11.57 10.98 3.36
C VAL A 102 11.50 12.39 3.94
N SER A 103 10.65 12.59 4.94
CA SER A 103 10.47 13.83 5.70
C SER A 103 11.32 13.82 6.99
N ARG A 104 11.41 14.93 7.73
CA ARG A 104 12.24 15.04 8.94
C ARG A 104 11.73 14.14 10.07
N GLY A 105 12.64 13.44 10.74
CA GLY A 105 12.30 12.58 11.89
C GLY A 105 11.47 11.34 11.53
N GLY A 106 11.36 10.98 10.25
CA GLY A 106 10.81 9.71 9.81
C GLY A 106 11.88 8.61 9.78
N ASP A 107 11.68 7.56 10.58
CA ASP A 107 12.46 6.32 10.50
C ASP A 107 11.95 5.47 9.31
N LEU A 108 12.66 5.50 8.19
CA LEU A 108 12.33 4.70 7.02
C LEU A 108 13.08 3.37 7.06
N GLU A 109 12.39 2.28 7.42
CA GLU A 109 12.95 0.92 7.34
C GLU A 109 12.65 0.27 5.97
N LEU A 110 13.69 0.13 5.16
CA LEU A 110 13.65 -0.57 3.88
C LEU A 110 14.01 -2.05 4.06
N ARG A 111 13.18 -2.93 3.50
CA ARG A 111 13.47 -4.36 3.36
C ARG A 111 13.87 -4.66 1.90
N GLY A 112 14.62 -5.73 1.67
CA GLY A 112 15.24 -6.00 0.37
C GLY A 112 14.27 -6.36 -0.76
N GLY A 113 14.82 -6.55 -1.96
CA GLY A 113 14.09 -6.91 -3.18
C GLY A 113 13.59 -8.37 -3.25
N PRO A 114 13.43 -8.96 -4.45
CA PRO A 114 12.87 -10.30 -4.61
C PRO A 114 13.56 -11.39 -3.79
N ASP A 115 14.88 -11.30 -3.60
CA ASP A 115 15.67 -12.26 -2.82
C ASP A 115 15.32 -12.20 -1.32
N TYR A 116 15.00 -11.02 -0.80
CA TYR A 116 14.50 -10.83 0.56
C TYR A 116 13.12 -11.48 0.76
N VAL A 117 12.24 -11.37 -0.23
CA VAL A 117 10.95 -12.10 -0.20
C VAL A 117 11.22 -13.61 -0.16
N ALA A 118 12.17 -14.12 -0.95
CA ALA A 118 12.52 -15.53 -0.97
C ALA A 118 13.14 -16.04 0.35
N ALA A 119 13.89 -15.20 1.08
CA ALA A 119 14.40 -15.50 2.41
C ALA A 119 13.31 -15.44 3.49
N HIS A 120 12.49 -14.38 3.50
CA HIS A 120 11.62 -14.03 4.64
C HIS A 120 10.12 -14.33 4.46
N TRP A 121 9.68 -14.96 3.37
CA TRP A 121 8.24 -15.24 3.15
C TRP A 121 7.56 -16.07 4.25
N GLN A 122 8.34 -16.81 5.04
CA GLN A 122 7.86 -17.61 6.16
C GLN A 122 7.67 -16.79 7.45
N ASP A 123 8.34 -15.64 7.59
CA ASP A 123 8.35 -14.85 8.81
C ASP A 123 7.02 -14.13 9.05
N ASP A 124 6.48 -14.25 10.26
CA ASP A 124 5.18 -13.66 10.60
C ASP A 124 5.17 -12.12 10.60
N ASP A 125 6.31 -11.47 10.89
CA ASP A 125 6.40 -10.01 10.82
C ASP A 125 6.46 -9.50 9.37
N PHE A 126 7.16 -10.22 8.47
CA PHE A 126 7.18 -9.90 7.06
C PHE A 126 5.86 -10.26 6.35
N TYR A 127 5.20 -11.34 6.80
CA TYR A 127 3.86 -11.69 6.36
C TYR A 127 2.86 -10.57 6.69
N GLY A 128 2.85 -10.08 7.93
CA GLY A 128 2.01 -8.96 8.36
C GLY A 128 2.36 -7.64 7.66
N PHE A 129 3.65 -7.32 7.53
CA PHE A 129 4.14 -6.12 6.83
C PHE A 129 3.57 -5.98 5.41
N GLN A 130 3.44 -7.09 4.67
CA GLN A 130 2.89 -7.08 3.31
C GLN A 130 1.43 -6.62 3.21
N PHE A 131 0.66 -6.63 4.30
CA PHE A 131 -0.72 -6.09 4.31
C PHE A 131 -0.79 -4.57 4.48
N LEU A 132 0.32 -3.93 4.85
CA LEU A 132 0.45 -2.46 4.91
C LEU A 132 1.24 -1.92 3.71
N ASN A 133 2.28 -2.65 3.31
CA ASN A 133 3.36 -2.15 2.45
C ASN A 133 3.72 -3.09 1.29
N GLY A 134 2.99 -4.19 1.13
CA GLY A 134 3.13 -5.10 -0.01
C GLY A 134 2.32 -4.66 -1.22
N VAL A 135 2.13 -5.58 -2.16
CA VAL A 135 1.43 -5.33 -3.43
C VAL A 135 -0.06 -5.00 -3.26
N ASN A 136 -0.71 -5.45 -2.16
CA ASN A 136 -2.15 -5.32 -1.98
C ASN A 136 -2.57 -4.76 -0.60
N PRO A 137 -2.16 -3.54 -0.24
CA PRO A 137 -2.35 -3.03 1.12
C PRO A 137 -3.77 -2.47 1.36
N ASN A 138 -4.73 -2.88 0.54
CA ASN A 138 -6.12 -2.42 0.53
C ASN A 138 -7.09 -3.41 1.22
N MET A 139 -6.58 -4.53 1.75
CA MET A 139 -7.40 -5.62 2.31
C MET A 139 -7.45 -5.71 3.83
N ILE A 140 -6.45 -5.15 4.51
CA ILE A 140 -6.46 -5.00 5.96
C ILE A 140 -7.59 -4.04 6.36
N GLN A 141 -8.31 -4.31 7.45
CA GLN A 141 -9.29 -3.42 8.07
C GLN A 141 -9.06 -3.38 9.58
N LEU A 142 -9.38 -2.27 10.24
CA LEU A 142 -9.38 -2.20 11.70
C LEU A 142 -10.51 -3.09 12.26
N CYS A 143 -10.20 -3.96 13.21
CA CYS A 143 -11.17 -4.88 13.80
C CYS A 143 -11.73 -4.30 15.11
N SER A 144 -12.84 -3.57 15.02
CA SER A 144 -13.59 -3.13 16.22
C SER A 144 -14.48 -4.23 16.82
N GLN A 145 -14.89 -5.20 15.99
CA GLN A 145 -15.68 -6.36 16.37
C GLN A 145 -15.40 -7.52 15.41
N LEU A 146 -15.22 -8.74 15.91
CA LEU A 146 -15.10 -9.93 15.08
C LEU A 146 -16.40 -10.25 14.32
N PRO A 147 -16.32 -10.71 13.05
CA PRO A 147 -17.46 -11.30 12.35
C PRO A 147 -18.06 -12.48 13.15
N PRO A 148 -19.40 -12.63 13.25
CA PRO A 148 -20.02 -13.72 14.01
C PRO A 148 -19.64 -15.14 13.53
N ASN A 149 -19.18 -15.25 12.28
CA ASN A 149 -18.70 -16.47 11.64
C ASN A 149 -17.17 -16.66 11.72
N PHE A 150 -16.45 -15.83 12.48
CA PHE A 150 -15.03 -15.98 12.79
C PHE A 150 -14.85 -16.18 14.30
N GLN A 151 -14.91 -17.43 14.75
CA GLN A 151 -15.10 -17.80 16.16
C GLN A 151 -13.79 -17.80 16.99
N VAL A 152 -12.94 -16.78 16.79
CA VAL A 152 -11.71 -16.59 17.58
C VAL A 152 -12.08 -16.21 19.02
N THR A 153 -11.41 -16.83 20.00
CA THR A 153 -11.60 -16.54 21.43
C THR A 153 -10.35 -15.93 22.05
N ASP A 154 -10.48 -15.19 23.17
CA ASP A 154 -9.32 -14.62 23.89
C ASP A 154 -8.27 -15.69 24.19
N ALA A 155 -8.70 -16.87 24.66
CA ALA A 155 -7.82 -17.98 25.03
C ALA A 155 -6.95 -18.50 23.87
N MET A 156 -7.44 -18.44 22.64
CA MET A 156 -6.70 -18.89 21.45
C MET A 156 -5.57 -17.94 21.09
N VAL A 157 -5.81 -16.63 21.17
CA VAL A 157 -4.83 -15.61 20.76
C VAL A 157 -4.00 -15.05 21.91
N LYS A 158 -4.39 -15.32 23.17
CA LYS A 158 -3.71 -14.88 24.39
C LYS A 158 -2.18 -15.05 24.36
N PRO A 159 -1.61 -16.17 23.85
CA PRO A 159 -0.15 -16.35 23.81
C PRO A 159 0.60 -15.37 22.90
N PHE A 160 -0.10 -14.69 21.99
CA PHE A 160 0.47 -13.79 20.98
C PHE A 160 0.19 -12.30 21.25
N LEU A 161 -0.59 -11.99 22.29
CA LEU A 161 -0.89 -10.62 22.72
C LEU A 161 0.07 -10.19 23.84
N GLN A 162 0.19 -8.88 24.06
CA GLN A 162 0.99 -8.34 25.17
C GLN A 162 0.48 -8.84 26.55
N GLU A 163 1.41 -9.14 27.47
CA GLU A 163 1.06 -9.57 28.82
C GLU A 163 0.15 -8.54 29.52
N GLY A 164 -0.87 -9.03 30.25
CA GLY A 164 -1.84 -8.19 30.93
C GLY A 164 -2.93 -7.57 30.04
N THR A 165 -3.03 -7.96 28.76
CA THR A 165 -4.11 -7.53 27.86
C THR A 165 -5.14 -8.64 27.53
N SER A 166 -6.13 -8.32 26.69
CA SER A 166 -7.09 -9.25 26.11
C SER A 166 -7.44 -8.83 24.67
N LEU A 167 -7.96 -9.76 23.87
CA LEU A 167 -8.40 -9.50 22.50
C LEU A 167 -9.41 -8.35 22.42
N GLU A 168 -10.37 -8.28 23.35
CA GLU A 168 -11.34 -7.18 23.42
C GLU A 168 -10.68 -5.83 23.72
N LYS A 169 -9.68 -5.82 24.60
CA LYS A 169 -8.92 -4.61 24.96
C LYS A 169 -8.06 -4.13 23.79
N GLU A 170 -7.40 -5.04 23.07
CA GLU A 170 -6.60 -4.68 21.89
C GLU A 170 -7.47 -4.24 20.69
N MET A 171 -8.66 -4.82 20.49
CA MET A 171 -9.65 -4.29 19.54
C MET A 171 -10.07 -2.86 19.90
N LYS A 172 -10.34 -2.59 21.19
CA LYS A 172 -10.69 -1.24 21.69
C LYS A 172 -9.53 -0.23 21.59
N ASN A 173 -8.29 -0.68 21.77
CA ASN A 173 -7.09 0.14 21.60
C ASN A 173 -6.78 0.46 20.12
N GLY A 174 -7.39 -0.28 19.19
CA GLY A 174 -7.12 -0.14 17.75
C GLY A 174 -5.91 -0.94 17.26
N ASN A 175 -5.47 -1.95 18.02
CA ASN A 175 -4.28 -2.75 17.71
C ASN A 175 -4.60 -4.07 16.98
N ILE A 176 -5.89 -4.43 16.84
CA ILE A 176 -6.32 -5.63 16.13
C ILE A 176 -6.89 -5.26 14.76
N PHE A 177 -6.45 -5.99 13.75
CA PHE A 177 -6.82 -5.81 12.35
C PHE A 177 -7.30 -7.14 11.78
N PHE A 178 -8.09 -7.09 10.71
CA PHE A 178 -8.50 -8.30 9.99
C PHE A 178 -8.52 -8.09 8.49
N CYS A 179 -8.21 -9.14 7.74
CA CYS A 179 -8.55 -9.27 6.33
C CYS A 179 -9.75 -10.21 6.20
N ASP A 180 -10.64 -9.91 5.24
CA ASP A 180 -11.83 -10.72 4.93
C ASP A 180 -11.88 -10.89 3.41
N TYR A 181 -11.89 -12.15 2.96
CA TYR A 181 -11.88 -12.54 1.55
C TYR A 181 -13.25 -13.02 1.05
N LYS A 182 -14.34 -12.67 1.77
CA LYS A 182 -15.73 -12.98 1.40
C LYS A 182 -16.13 -12.58 -0.03
N THR A 183 -15.47 -11.59 -0.63
CA THR A 183 -15.68 -11.23 -2.05
C THR A 183 -15.28 -12.32 -3.04
N LEU A 184 -14.49 -13.30 -2.60
CA LEU A 184 -14.13 -14.52 -3.34
C LEU A 184 -15.06 -15.71 -3.01
N ASP A 185 -16.03 -15.55 -2.09
CA ASP A 185 -16.96 -16.62 -1.74
C ASP A 185 -17.93 -16.91 -2.90
N GLY A 186 -18.15 -18.20 -3.17
CA GLY A 186 -18.99 -18.66 -4.29
C GLY A 186 -18.44 -18.39 -5.71
N ILE A 187 -17.19 -17.93 -5.89
CA ILE A 187 -16.64 -17.76 -7.24
C ILE A 187 -16.41 -19.11 -7.93
N GLN A 188 -16.78 -19.22 -9.20
CA GLN A 188 -16.48 -20.41 -9.98
C GLN A 188 -14.99 -20.42 -10.37
N THR A 189 -14.22 -21.23 -9.67
CA THR A 189 -12.81 -21.52 -9.94
C THR A 189 -12.63 -22.44 -11.16
N ARG A 190 -11.38 -22.67 -11.56
CA ARG A 190 -11.02 -23.58 -12.67
C ARG A 190 -11.03 -25.05 -12.22
N VAL A 191 -11.44 -25.96 -13.11
CA VAL A 191 -11.18 -27.40 -12.97
C VAL A 191 -9.77 -27.73 -13.49
N TYR A 192 -9.02 -28.51 -12.72
CA TYR A 192 -7.69 -29.02 -13.07
C TYR A 192 -7.63 -30.51 -12.74
N ASP A 193 -7.23 -31.34 -13.71
CA ASP A 193 -7.19 -32.82 -13.61
C ASP A 193 -8.46 -33.48 -13.07
N GLY A 194 -9.62 -32.88 -13.36
CA GLY A 194 -10.95 -33.36 -12.93
C GLY A 194 -11.44 -32.76 -11.61
N GLU A 195 -10.56 -32.17 -10.81
CA GLU A 195 -10.88 -31.57 -9.52
C GLU A 195 -11.11 -30.05 -9.62
N GLN A 196 -12.05 -29.55 -8.84
CA GLN A 196 -12.34 -28.11 -8.74
C GLN A 196 -11.29 -27.45 -7.84
N LEU A 197 -10.51 -26.50 -8.35
CA LEU A 197 -9.54 -25.76 -7.53
C LEU A 197 -10.25 -24.98 -6.43
N VAL A 198 -9.70 -24.94 -5.23
CA VAL A 198 -10.26 -24.16 -4.11
C VAL A 198 -9.52 -22.83 -3.94
N VAL A 199 -10.24 -21.82 -3.45
CA VAL A 199 -9.69 -20.52 -3.04
C VAL A 199 -10.08 -20.30 -1.58
N ALA A 200 -9.19 -19.72 -0.77
CA ALA A 200 -9.55 -19.30 0.58
C ALA A 200 -10.46 -18.06 0.52
N THR A 201 -11.52 -18.07 1.33
CA THR A 201 -12.55 -17.02 1.34
C THR A 201 -12.74 -16.42 2.73
N GLY A 202 -12.13 -17.01 3.76
CA GLY A 202 -12.29 -16.60 5.15
C GLY A 202 -11.43 -15.40 5.56
N PHE A 203 -10.81 -15.53 6.73
CA PHE A 203 -10.30 -14.42 7.53
C PHE A 203 -8.84 -14.60 7.94
N CYS A 204 -8.14 -13.49 8.08
CA CYS A 204 -6.84 -13.43 8.75
C CYS A 204 -6.91 -12.31 9.80
N LEU A 205 -6.76 -12.66 11.07
CA LEU A 205 -6.65 -11.73 12.19
C LEU A 205 -5.18 -11.37 12.40
N LEU A 206 -4.89 -10.08 12.55
CA LEU A 206 -3.55 -9.55 12.78
C LEU A 206 -3.52 -8.65 14.01
N TYR A 207 -2.39 -8.61 14.69
CA TYR A 207 -2.12 -7.78 15.87
C TYR A 207 -0.91 -6.88 15.61
N MET A 208 -1.08 -5.58 15.84
CA MET A 208 0.02 -4.62 15.91
C MET A 208 0.60 -4.68 17.31
N ASN A 209 1.80 -5.26 17.44
CA ASN A 209 2.44 -5.45 18.73
C ASN A 209 3.15 -4.17 19.22
N PRO A 210 3.63 -4.13 20.49
CA PRO A 210 4.31 -2.95 21.05
C PRO A 210 5.61 -2.55 20.33
N GLU A 211 6.22 -3.46 19.57
CA GLU A 211 7.37 -3.18 18.70
C GLU A 211 6.97 -2.65 17.32
N ASN A 212 5.70 -2.23 17.14
CA ASN A 212 5.10 -1.75 15.88
C ASN A 212 5.19 -2.75 14.71
N LYS A 213 5.29 -4.06 15.03
CA LYS A 213 5.24 -5.14 14.05
C LYS A 213 3.82 -5.71 13.99
N LEU A 214 3.19 -5.57 12.83
CA LEU A 214 1.94 -6.26 12.51
C LEU A 214 2.23 -7.74 12.29
N LYS A 215 1.55 -8.64 13.01
CA LYS A 215 1.71 -10.10 12.87
C LYS A 215 0.36 -10.81 12.75
N PRO A 216 0.23 -11.86 11.92
CA PRO A 216 -0.93 -12.76 11.93
C PRO A 216 -1.02 -13.51 13.27
N ILE A 217 -2.23 -13.62 13.83
CA ILE A 217 -2.48 -14.31 15.12
C ILE A 217 -3.59 -15.36 15.06
N ALA A 218 -4.44 -15.34 14.01
CA ALA A 218 -5.40 -16.40 13.73
C ALA A 218 -5.82 -16.38 12.25
N ILE A 219 -5.99 -17.55 11.62
CA ILE A 219 -6.46 -17.68 10.23
C ILE A 219 -7.61 -18.69 10.17
N GLN A 220 -8.71 -18.34 9.50
CA GLN A 220 -9.80 -19.26 9.17
C GLN A 220 -9.96 -19.29 7.65
N LEU A 221 -9.83 -20.45 7.00
CA LEU A 221 -9.69 -20.50 5.54
C LEU A 221 -10.99 -20.28 4.77
N LEU A 222 -12.13 -20.68 5.33
CA LEU A 222 -13.45 -20.49 4.74
C LEU A 222 -14.35 -19.61 5.63
N GLN A 223 -15.38 -19.02 5.02
CA GLN A 223 -16.33 -18.13 5.72
C GLN A 223 -17.12 -18.83 6.83
N GLN A 224 -17.55 -20.08 6.67
CA GLN A 224 -18.47 -20.73 7.64
C GLN A 224 -17.72 -21.63 8.62
N PRO A 225 -17.95 -21.51 9.94
CA PRO A 225 -17.44 -22.46 10.92
C PRO A 225 -17.93 -23.88 10.61
N ALA A 226 -17.00 -24.83 10.57
CA ALA A 226 -17.26 -26.25 10.36
C ALA A 226 -16.19 -27.06 11.09
N LYS A 227 -16.45 -28.34 11.39
CA LYS A 227 -15.49 -29.24 12.04
C LYS A 227 -14.21 -29.42 11.19
N GLU A 228 -14.34 -29.23 9.88
CA GLU A 228 -13.29 -29.33 8.87
C GLU A 228 -12.66 -27.96 8.53
N ASN A 229 -13.25 -26.84 8.98
CA ASN A 229 -12.73 -25.48 8.78
C ASN A 229 -12.21 -24.92 10.11
N ASN A 230 -11.05 -25.41 10.52
CA ASN A 230 -10.40 -24.98 11.75
C ASN A 230 -9.91 -23.53 11.68
N ILE A 231 -9.74 -22.93 12.86
CA ILE A 231 -8.99 -21.69 13.02
C ILE A 231 -7.54 -22.09 13.35
N PHE A 232 -6.63 -21.77 12.44
CA PHE A 232 -5.20 -21.99 12.57
C PHE A 232 -4.54 -20.86 13.37
N LEU A 233 -3.53 -21.19 14.16
CA LEU A 233 -2.80 -20.30 15.06
C LEU A 233 -1.28 -20.45 14.87
N PRO A 234 -0.47 -19.41 15.21
CA PRO A 234 0.99 -19.52 15.22
C PRO A 234 1.57 -20.61 16.15
N SER A 235 0.75 -21.21 17.02
CA SER A 235 1.10 -22.32 17.92
C SER A 235 0.86 -23.71 17.33
N ASP A 236 0.26 -23.80 16.14
CA ASP A 236 0.03 -25.08 15.46
C ASP A 236 1.34 -25.63 14.88
N SER A 237 1.29 -26.75 14.13
CA SER A 237 2.49 -27.24 13.47
C SER A 237 3.00 -26.22 12.44
N GLU A 238 4.32 -26.12 12.28
CA GLU A 238 4.97 -25.23 11.32
C GLU A 238 4.36 -25.35 9.91
N THR A 239 4.05 -26.59 9.49
CA THR A 239 3.44 -26.89 8.20
C THR A 239 1.98 -26.40 8.12
N ASP A 240 1.17 -26.61 9.16
CA ASP A 240 -0.24 -26.16 9.17
C ASP A 240 -0.33 -24.64 9.14
N TRP A 241 0.48 -23.95 9.96
CA TRP A 241 0.50 -22.48 10.02
C TRP A 241 1.01 -21.86 8.72
N LEU A 242 2.09 -22.42 8.16
CA LEU A 242 2.64 -21.93 6.89
C LEU A 242 1.66 -22.15 5.73
N LEU A 243 0.98 -23.30 5.67
CA LEU A 243 -0.02 -23.59 4.65
C LEU A 243 -1.24 -22.66 4.77
N ALA A 244 -1.73 -22.40 5.99
CA ALA A 244 -2.82 -21.45 6.23
C ALA A 244 -2.46 -20.03 5.75
N LYS A 245 -1.23 -19.57 6.04
CA LYS A 245 -0.66 -18.32 5.52
C LYS A 245 -0.60 -18.29 3.98
N MET A 246 -0.13 -19.36 3.35
CA MET A 246 -0.06 -19.46 1.88
C MET A 246 -1.44 -19.35 1.22
N PHE A 247 -2.46 -20.02 1.77
CA PHE A 247 -3.83 -19.95 1.24
C PHE A 247 -4.42 -18.54 1.31
N ILE A 248 -4.20 -17.81 2.41
CA ILE A 248 -4.62 -16.40 2.52
C ILE A 248 -3.85 -15.51 1.55
N LYS A 249 -2.54 -15.69 1.34
CA LYS A 249 -1.80 -14.89 0.33
C LYS A 249 -2.16 -15.23 -1.12
N ASN A 250 -2.63 -16.45 -1.39
CA ASN A 250 -3.23 -16.78 -2.68
C ASN A 250 -4.53 -15.98 -2.91
N ALA A 251 -5.43 -15.97 -1.93
CA ALA A 251 -6.65 -15.15 -1.96
C ALA A 251 -6.33 -13.65 -2.10
N ASP A 252 -5.33 -13.16 -1.36
CA ASP A 252 -4.82 -11.79 -1.44
C ASP A 252 -4.34 -11.40 -2.84
N SER A 253 -3.59 -12.28 -3.50
CA SER A 253 -3.10 -12.06 -4.87
C SER A 253 -4.24 -12.08 -5.91
N ILE A 254 -5.22 -12.98 -5.76
CA ILE A 254 -6.41 -13.03 -6.63
C ILE A 254 -7.23 -11.74 -6.48
N HIS A 255 -7.46 -11.30 -5.24
CA HIS A 255 -8.15 -10.05 -4.96
C HIS A 255 -7.37 -8.84 -5.48
N HIS A 256 -6.04 -8.79 -5.28
CA HIS A 256 -5.20 -7.74 -5.83
C HIS A 256 -5.43 -7.55 -7.32
N GLN A 257 -5.18 -8.61 -8.11
CA GLN A 257 -5.21 -8.51 -9.57
C GLN A 257 -6.61 -8.21 -10.08
N SER A 258 -7.62 -8.91 -9.59
CA SER A 258 -8.98 -8.85 -10.13
C SER A 258 -9.76 -7.61 -9.68
N ILE A 259 -9.38 -6.99 -8.57
CA ILE A 259 -10.21 -5.99 -7.88
C ILE A 259 -9.42 -4.70 -7.70
N ASN A 260 -8.33 -4.71 -6.93
CA ASN A 260 -7.64 -3.46 -6.59
C ASN A 260 -6.79 -2.92 -7.74
N HIS A 261 -6.27 -3.80 -8.59
CA HIS A 261 -5.57 -3.46 -9.83
C HIS A 261 -6.57 -3.27 -10.98
N LEU A 262 -7.21 -4.33 -11.48
CA LEU A 262 -7.97 -4.27 -12.73
C LEU A 262 -9.27 -3.42 -12.66
N LEU A 263 -9.93 -3.30 -11.49
CA LEU A 263 -11.10 -2.42 -11.38
C LEU A 263 -10.69 -1.01 -11.04
N ASN A 264 -10.14 -0.86 -9.84
CA ASN A 264 -10.12 0.43 -9.18
C ASN A 264 -9.20 1.41 -9.89
N THR A 265 -8.20 0.91 -10.63
CA THR A 265 -7.38 1.73 -11.52
C THR A 265 -7.86 1.59 -12.96
N HIS A 266 -7.75 0.41 -13.57
CA HIS A 266 -7.89 0.27 -15.01
C HIS A 266 -9.29 0.65 -15.55
N PHE A 267 -10.37 -0.04 -15.17
CA PHE A 267 -11.68 0.21 -15.82
C PHE A 267 -12.35 1.49 -15.33
N VAL A 268 -12.14 1.92 -14.08
CA VAL A 268 -12.65 3.21 -13.59
C VAL A 268 -12.04 4.36 -14.40
N VAL A 269 -10.71 4.38 -14.57
CA VAL A 269 -10.03 5.43 -15.34
C VAL A 269 -10.37 5.33 -16.84
N HIS A 270 -10.68 4.13 -17.38
CA HIS A 270 -11.22 3.97 -18.74
C HIS A 270 -12.51 4.78 -18.94
N GLY A 271 -13.47 4.64 -18.02
CA GLY A 271 -14.76 5.30 -18.12
C GLY A 271 -14.63 6.82 -18.04
N CYS A 272 -13.79 7.32 -17.13
CA CYS A 272 -13.45 8.74 -17.05
C CYS A 272 -12.81 9.26 -18.34
N ALA A 273 -11.86 8.52 -18.92
CA ALA A 273 -11.17 8.88 -20.16
C ALA A 273 -12.13 8.97 -21.36
N LEU A 274 -13.03 7.98 -21.52
CA LEU A 274 -14.05 8.02 -22.58
C LEU A 274 -14.99 9.22 -22.42
N ALA A 275 -15.51 9.44 -21.20
CA ALA A 275 -16.41 10.54 -20.93
C ALA A 275 -15.74 11.89 -21.24
N THR A 276 -14.48 12.09 -20.84
CA THR A 276 -13.71 13.32 -21.14
C THR A 276 -13.55 13.55 -22.64
N LEU A 277 -13.16 12.52 -23.40
CA LEU A 277 -13.01 12.63 -24.86
C LEU A 277 -14.34 12.91 -25.60
N ARG A 278 -15.48 12.53 -25.01
CA ARG A 278 -16.81 12.65 -25.62
C ARG A 278 -17.56 13.92 -25.25
N ASN A 279 -17.35 14.45 -24.05
CA ASN A 279 -18.16 15.55 -23.50
C ASN A 279 -17.39 16.87 -23.34
N LEU A 280 -16.06 16.84 -23.25
CA LEU A 280 -15.25 18.04 -23.04
C LEU A 280 -14.44 18.37 -24.31
N PRO A 281 -14.65 19.52 -24.97
CA PRO A 281 -13.89 19.89 -26.16
C PRO A 281 -12.43 20.23 -25.83
N LEU A 282 -11.55 20.20 -26.85
CA LEU A 282 -10.11 20.46 -26.72
C LEU A 282 -9.75 21.78 -26.01
N ILE A 283 -10.63 22.79 -26.10
CA ILE A 283 -10.44 24.10 -25.46
C ILE A 283 -10.77 24.08 -23.96
N HIS A 284 -11.58 23.14 -23.50
CA HIS A 284 -12.14 23.08 -22.16
C HIS A 284 -11.03 22.95 -21.09
N PRO A 285 -11.07 23.72 -19.99
CA PRO A 285 -10.04 23.67 -18.95
C PRO A 285 -9.82 22.27 -18.37
N LEU A 286 -10.92 21.57 -18.04
CA LEU A 286 -10.85 20.20 -17.52
C LEU A 286 -10.35 19.18 -18.56
N TYR A 287 -10.58 19.39 -19.87
CA TYR A 287 -9.98 18.52 -20.89
C TYR A 287 -8.46 18.63 -20.84
N LYS A 288 -7.93 19.86 -20.83
CA LYS A 288 -6.48 20.14 -20.79
C LYS A 288 -5.83 19.61 -19.52
N LEU A 289 -6.53 19.72 -18.38
CA LEU A 289 -6.09 19.18 -17.09
C LEU A 289 -6.03 17.64 -17.11
N LEU A 290 -7.08 16.98 -17.59
CA LEU A 290 -7.25 15.53 -17.43
C LEU A 290 -6.57 14.70 -18.52
N ILE A 291 -6.46 15.20 -19.76
CA ILE A 291 -5.98 14.39 -20.89
C ILE A 291 -4.56 13.79 -20.73
N PRO A 292 -3.59 14.40 -20.01
CA PRO A 292 -2.29 13.76 -19.77
C PRO A 292 -2.40 12.50 -18.89
N HIS A 293 -3.33 12.50 -17.93
CA HIS A 293 -3.55 11.38 -16.99
C HIS A 293 -4.24 10.18 -17.63
N PHE A 294 -4.95 10.39 -18.75
CA PHE A 294 -5.61 9.31 -19.50
C PHE A 294 -4.76 8.73 -20.65
N ARG A 295 -3.53 9.21 -20.82
CA ARG A 295 -2.62 8.73 -21.87
C ARG A 295 -2.47 7.21 -21.77
N GLN A 296 -2.60 6.53 -22.92
CA GLN A 296 -2.53 5.07 -23.06
C GLN A 296 -3.58 4.23 -22.29
N THR A 297 -4.40 4.81 -21.41
CA THR A 297 -5.43 4.08 -20.62
C THR A 297 -6.37 3.26 -21.50
N LEU A 298 -6.95 3.88 -22.54
CA LEU A 298 -7.88 3.18 -23.44
C LEU A 298 -7.18 2.03 -24.19
N HIS A 299 -5.91 2.20 -24.54
CA HIS A 299 -5.14 1.18 -25.27
C HIS A 299 -4.85 -0.04 -24.39
N ILE A 300 -4.27 0.16 -23.20
CA ILE A 300 -3.97 -0.95 -22.29
C ILE A 300 -5.24 -1.67 -21.83
N ASN A 301 -6.34 -0.95 -21.65
CA ASN A 301 -7.61 -1.55 -21.23
C ASN A 301 -8.35 -2.27 -22.36
N THR A 302 -8.18 -1.85 -23.62
CA THR A 302 -8.68 -2.62 -24.77
C THR A 302 -7.95 -3.96 -24.89
N LEU A 303 -6.66 -3.99 -24.52
CA LEU A 303 -5.88 -5.23 -24.43
C LEU A 303 -6.26 -6.10 -23.21
N ALA A 304 -6.85 -5.51 -22.17
CA ALA A 304 -7.09 -6.15 -20.86
C ALA A 304 -8.57 -6.42 -20.51
N GLN A 305 -9.50 -6.31 -21.47
CA GLN A 305 -10.94 -6.27 -21.18
C GLN A 305 -11.56 -7.66 -20.82
N THR A 306 -11.24 -8.16 -19.61
CA THR A 306 -11.89 -9.32 -18.97
C THR A 306 -11.94 -9.22 -17.42
N ARG A 307 -13.08 -8.72 -16.87
CA ARG A 307 -13.65 -8.88 -15.47
C ARG A 307 -13.13 -7.98 -14.30
N ASN A 308 -13.94 -7.77 -13.20
CA ASN A 308 -13.76 -6.76 -12.09
C ASN A 308 -14.75 -6.79 -10.84
N MET A 309 -14.61 -5.92 -9.77
CA MET A 309 -15.57 -5.71 -8.58
C MET A 309 -15.02 -5.27 -7.14
N ALA A 310 -15.16 -4.02 -6.56
CA ALA A 310 -14.51 -3.56 -5.25
C ALA A 310 -15.21 -2.50 -4.28
N ALA A 311 -14.70 -2.31 -3.01
CA ALA A 311 -14.55 -1.05 -2.15
C ALA A 311 -14.33 -1.30 -0.60
N ARG A 312 -13.39 -0.65 0.16
CA ARG A 312 -13.10 -1.00 1.62
C ARG A 312 -12.67 0.01 2.76
N GLY A 313 -12.20 1.26 2.54
CA GLY A 313 -12.08 2.36 3.57
C GLY A 313 -11.14 2.25 4.81
N LEU A 314 -9.95 2.90 4.81
CA LEU A 314 -8.81 2.60 5.73
C LEU A 314 -7.94 3.78 6.25
N MET A 315 -8.53 4.83 6.83
CA MET A 315 -7.80 6.10 7.03
C MET A 315 -6.84 6.19 8.24
N SER A 316 -6.91 5.32 9.26
CA SER A 316 -6.29 5.59 10.59
C SER A 316 -5.19 4.62 11.07
N VAL A 317 -4.63 3.79 10.19
CA VAL A 317 -3.64 2.74 10.56
C VAL A 317 -2.20 3.30 10.62
N PRO A 318 -1.39 3.08 11.67
CA PRO A 318 0.03 3.50 11.67
C PRO A 318 0.88 2.61 10.74
N ASN A 319 2.04 3.13 10.28
CA ASN A 319 2.96 2.46 9.33
C ASN A 319 2.30 1.98 8.02
N PHE A 320 1.19 2.60 7.63
CA PHE A 320 0.44 2.28 6.41
C PHE A 320 0.86 3.23 5.28
N HIS A 321 2.08 3.05 4.79
CA HIS A 321 2.72 4.05 3.96
C HIS A 321 2.03 4.27 2.60
N TYR A 322 1.37 3.25 2.04
CA TYR A 322 0.54 3.42 0.83
C TYR A 322 -0.60 4.41 1.03
N ARG A 323 -1.19 4.49 2.24
CA ARG A 323 -2.14 5.55 2.59
C ARG A 323 -1.41 6.90 2.65
N ASP A 324 -0.29 6.98 3.35
CA ASP A 324 0.40 8.25 3.61
C ASP A 324 0.91 8.89 2.30
N ASP A 325 1.72 8.15 1.54
CA ASP A 325 2.20 8.51 0.19
C ASP A 325 1.02 8.82 -0.76
N GLY A 326 -0.08 8.06 -0.64
CA GLY A 326 -1.29 8.21 -1.46
C GLY A 326 -2.11 9.46 -1.14
N LEU A 327 -2.23 9.83 0.14
CA LEU A 327 -2.99 11.00 0.60
C LEU A 327 -2.24 12.30 0.33
N GLU A 328 -0.92 12.31 0.46
CA GLU A 328 -0.09 13.46 0.12
C GLU A 328 -0.09 13.72 -1.39
N LEU A 329 0.14 12.67 -2.19
CA LEU A 329 0.03 12.77 -3.65
C LEU A 329 -1.37 13.22 -4.08
N TRP A 330 -2.41 12.71 -3.42
CA TRP A 330 -3.79 13.18 -3.62
C TRP A 330 -3.95 14.65 -3.25
N GLY A 331 -3.40 15.12 -2.13
CA GLY A 331 -3.44 16.51 -1.68
C GLY A 331 -2.80 17.49 -2.68
N HIS A 332 -1.65 17.12 -3.26
CA HIS A 332 -1.01 17.92 -4.31
C HIS A 332 -1.85 17.96 -5.61
N ILE A 333 -2.39 16.81 -6.04
CA ILE A 333 -3.29 16.73 -7.19
C ILE A 333 -4.56 17.57 -6.96
N GLN A 334 -5.13 17.47 -5.77
CA GLN A 334 -6.31 18.22 -5.31
C GLN A 334 -6.06 19.73 -5.32
N SER A 335 -4.94 20.19 -4.77
CA SER A 335 -4.57 21.61 -4.74
C SER A 335 -4.36 22.18 -6.15
N PHE A 336 -3.66 21.45 -7.02
CA PHE A 336 -3.48 21.85 -8.42
C PHE A 336 -4.79 21.87 -9.22
N ALA A 337 -5.63 20.84 -9.05
CA ALA A 337 -6.95 20.78 -9.65
C ALA A 337 -7.84 21.95 -9.19
N LYS A 338 -7.83 22.27 -7.89
CA LYS A 338 -8.56 23.40 -7.34
C LYS A 338 -8.08 24.74 -7.91
N ALA A 339 -6.77 25.00 -7.90
CA ALA A 339 -6.21 26.23 -8.46
C ALA A 339 -6.53 26.39 -9.95
N MET A 340 -6.60 25.29 -10.70
CA MET A 340 -7.09 25.29 -12.09
C MET A 340 -8.57 25.63 -12.17
N VAL A 341 -9.42 25.02 -11.35
CA VAL A 341 -10.87 25.29 -11.34
C VAL A 341 -11.16 26.75 -10.98
N ASP A 342 -10.64 27.24 -9.85
CA ASP A 342 -10.83 28.61 -9.34
C ASP A 342 -10.39 29.65 -10.39
N ARG A 343 -9.43 29.31 -11.26
CA ARG A 343 -8.93 30.17 -12.33
C ARG A 343 -9.89 30.34 -13.51
N TYR A 344 -10.75 29.35 -13.78
CA TYR A 344 -11.67 29.35 -14.92
C TYR A 344 -13.15 29.45 -14.52
N TYR A 345 -13.51 29.03 -13.31
CA TYR A 345 -14.85 29.11 -12.73
C TYR A 345 -14.80 29.98 -11.46
N PRO A 346 -14.99 31.30 -11.58
CA PRO A 346 -14.90 32.20 -10.44
C PRO A 346 -16.12 32.13 -9.51
N SER A 347 -17.18 31.39 -9.88
CA SER A 347 -18.36 31.18 -9.06
C SER A 347 -19.03 29.82 -9.30
N ASN A 348 -19.74 29.32 -8.29
CA ASN A 348 -20.50 28.06 -8.37
C ASN A 348 -21.61 28.11 -9.44
N ASP A 349 -22.16 29.30 -9.73
CA ASP A 349 -23.14 29.48 -10.81
C ASP A 349 -22.53 29.22 -12.20
N ASP A 350 -21.23 29.44 -12.39
CA ASP A 350 -20.55 29.13 -13.64
C ASP A 350 -20.37 27.61 -13.81
N LEU A 351 -20.10 26.88 -12.73
CA LEU A 351 -20.03 25.41 -12.71
C LEU A 351 -21.39 24.74 -12.94
N ILE A 352 -22.45 25.27 -12.32
CA ILE A 352 -23.82 24.73 -12.46
C ILE A 352 -24.34 24.93 -13.89
N ARG A 353 -23.96 26.04 -14.55
CA ARG A 353 -24.37 26.38 -15.92
C ARG A 353 -23.52 25.70 -17.00
N ASP A 354 -22.39 25.10 -16.65
CA ASP A 354 -21.53 24.39 -17.60
C ASP A 354 -22.14 23.06 -18.04
N SER A 355 -22.88 23.09 -19.16
CA SER A 355 -23.50 21.90 -19.73
C SER A 355 -22.51 20.82 -20.19
N GLU A 356 -21.26 21.18 -20.52
CA GLU A 356 -20.24 20.22 -20.96
C GLU A 356 -19.76 19.41 -19.74
N LEU A 357 -19.49 20.09 -18.62
CA LEU A 357 -19.21 19.48 -17.33
C LEU A 357 -20.38 18.64 -16.80
N GLN A 358 -21.62 19.14 -16.82
CA GLN A 358 -22.78 18.37 -16.34
C GLN A 358 -23.01 17.10 -17.18
N ASN A 359 -22.82 17.17 -18.50
CA ASN A 359 -22.90 16.00 -19.38
C ASN A 359 -21.77 15.01 -19.12
N TRP A 360 -20.54 15.48 -18.90
CA TRP A 360 -19.38 14.67 -18.53
C TRP A 360 -19.62 13.86 -17.26
N ILE A 361 -20.07 14.49 -16.16
CA ILE A 361 -20.35 13.80 -14.90
C ILE A 361 -21.48 12.78 -15.08
N LYS A 362 -22.54 13.15 -15.79
CA LYS A 362 -23.69 12.27 -16.08
C LYS A 362 -23.27 11.03 -16.88
N GLU A 363 -22.37 11.17 -17.85
CA GLU A 363 -21.88 10.03 -18.63
C GLU A 363 -21.06 9.08 -17.75
N ILE A 364 -20.17 9.60 -16.88
CA ILE A 364 -19.42 8.78 -15.92
C ILE A 364 -20.35 8.01 -14.98
N PHE A 365 -21.35 8.67 -14.40
CA PHE A 365 -22.31 7.99 -13.51
C PHE A 365 -23.06 6.86 -14.22
N THR A 366 -23.60 7.18 -15.40
CA THR A 366 -24.50 6.27 -16.12
C THR A 366 -23.73 5.09 -16.72
N ASN A 367 -22.56 5.32 -17.30
CA ASN A 367 -21.85 4.32 -18.10
C ASN A 367 -20.72 3.62 -17.33
N THR A 368 -20.01 4.32 -16.45
CA THR A 368 -18.91 3.73 -15.64
C THR A 368 -19.45 3.07 -14.38
N PHE A 369 -20.39 3.73 -13.70
CA PHE A 369 -20.98 3.25 -12.43
C PHE A 369 -22.39 2.66 -12.59
N LEU A 370 -22.85 2.47 -13.84
CA LEU A 370 -24.13 1.84 -14.19
C LEU A 370 -25.37 2.51 -13.53
N GLY A 371 -25.27 3.79 -13.19
CA GLY A 371 -26.30 4.53 -12.45
C GLY A 371 -26.53 4.02 -11.01
N ASN A 372 -25.62 3.21 -10.46
CA ASN A 372 -25.80 2.57 -9.17
C ASN A 372 -25.59 3.57 -8.02
N VAL A 373 -26.69 4.08 -7.47
CA VAL A 373 -26.74 5.04 -6.37
C VAL A 373 -26.07 4.57 -5.06
N HIS A 374 -25.84 3.26 -4.90
CA HIS A 374 -25.13 2.69 -3.74
C HIS A 374 -23.61 2.66 -3.92
N THR A 375 -23.08 3.08 -5.07
CA THR A 375 -21.63 3.22 -5.26
C THR A 375 -21.14 4.45 -4.50
N GLY A 376 -20.65 4.21 -3.28
CA GLY A 376 -19.96 5.25 -2.48
C GLY A 376 -18.88 5.96 -3.28
N SER A 377 -18.20 5.26 -4.20
CA SER A 377 -17.22 5.81 -5.13
C SER A 377 -17.77 6.90 -6.06
N PHE A 378 -19.01 6.80 -6.56
CA PHE A 378 -19.60 7.90 -7.34
C PHE A 378 -19.87 9.10 -6.45
N TRP A 379 -20.42 8.90 -5.25
CA TRP A 379 -20.67 9.99 -4.30
C TRP A 379 -19.38 10.59 -3.75
N CYS A 380 -18.29 9.83 -3.59
CA CYS A 380 -16.97 10.34 -3.21
C CYS A 380 -16.26 11.05 -4.37
N LEU A 381 -16.45 10.62 -5.62
CA LEU A 381 -16.04 11.40 -6.79
C LEU A 381 -16.87 12.68 -6.91
N TRP A 382 -18.18 12.61 -6.65
CA TRP A 382 -19.08 13.77 -6.64
C TRP A 382 -18.71 14.75 -5.54
N THR A 383 -18.60 14.34 -4.28
CA THR A 383 -18.18 15.22 -3.17
C THR A 383 -16.70 15.59 -3.23
N GLY A 384 -15.85 14.78 -3.86
CA GLY A 384 -14.44 15.07 -4.08
C GLY A 384 -14.25 16.15 -5.13
N LEU A 385 -14.92 16.03 -6.29
CA LEU A 385 -15.01 17.12 -7.26
C LEU A 385 -15.72 18.32 -6.65
N VAL A 386 -16.88 18.19 -6.00
CA VAL A 386 -17.64 19.30 -5.35
C VAL A 386 -17.00 19.83 -4.05
N ALA A 387 -15.82 19.34 -3.67
CA ALA A 387 -14.94 19.95 -2.65
C ALA A 387 -13.64 20.51 -3.23
N ILE A 388 -13.47 20.43 -4.55
CA ILE A 388 -12.36 20.98 -5.34
C ILE A 388 -12.90 22.15 -6.17
N LEU A 389 -13.99 21.89 -6.89
CA LEU A 389 -15.03 22.82 -7.34
C LEU A 389 -15.69 23.53 -6.15
#